data_AF-A0A137QNT4-F1
#
_entry.id   AF-A0A137QNT4-F1
#
_cell.length_a   1.000
_cell.length_b   1.000
_cell.length_c   1.000
_cell.angle_alpha   90.00
_cell.angle_beta   90.00
_cell.angle_gamma   90.00
#
_symmetry.space_group_name_H-M   'P 1'
#
loop_
_entity.id
_entity.type
_entity.pdbx_description
1 polymer ?
#
loop_
_entity_poly.entity_id
_entity_poly.type
_entity_poly.pdbx_seq_one_letter_code
_entity_poly.pdbx_strand_id
1 'polypeptide(L)'
;PSETPLSSTSAERVEFVGLGNIGYLMARNLMRGLNRVPGAPPVLLWNRTERKAEQLVKEVGQDRARVAPDPEQIAVECDIVITNLANDAIVETVCERFATTLKVKEPGQHKVFVETTTARILNEGELDTLLPQVPHILVLPMSGDYASKRTVSHLLVPAVGRKVLDLGEDLEKAPTFKLIANSLILGNLEILA
;
A
#
# COMPACT_ATOMS: atom_id res chain seq x y z
N PRO A 1 -33.63 -3.03 -8.99
CA PRO A 1 -32.91 -3.15 -7.71
C PRO A 1 -32.36 -1.77 -7.32
N SER A 2 -32.94 -1.21 -6.25
CA SER A 2 -32.65 0.12 -5.72
C SER A 2 -31.18 0.27 -5.33
N GLU A 3 -30.49 1.23 -5.93
CA GLU A 3 -29.19 1.71 -5.47
C GLU A 3 -29.37 2.41 -4.12
N THR A 4 -29.03 1.71 -3.05
CA THR A 4 -28.91 2.31 -1.73
C THR A 4 -27.69 3.25 -1.75
N PRO A 5 -27.81 4.54 -1.43
CA PRO A 5 -26.66 5.44 -1.37
C PRO A 5 -25.72 4.97 -0.26
N LEU A 6 -24.42 4.78 -0.57
CA LEU A 6 -23.37 4.61 0.43
C LEU A 6 -23.32 5.88 1.30
N SER A 7 -23.94 5.80 2.47
CA SER A 7 -24.02 6.86 3.46
C SER A 7 -23.03 6.58 4.59
N SER A 8 -21.88 7.26 4.58
CA SER A 8 -21.32 7.92 5.77
C SER A 8 -20.16 8.85 5.38
N THR A 9 -20.37 10.14 5.60
CA THR A 9 -19.41 11.24 5.46
C THR A 9 -18.38 11.24 6.60
N SER A 10 -17.60 10.16 6.75
CA SER A 10 -16.37 10.15 7.54
C SER A 10 -15.23 9.73 6.64
N ALA A 11 -14.17 10.54 6.57
CA ALA A 11 -12.97 10.19 5.80
C ALA A 11 -12.40 8.85 6.29
N GLU A 12 -12.12 7.95 5.34
CA GLU A 12 -11.61 6.59 5.59
C GLU A 12 -10.32 6.64 6.40
N ARG A 13 -10.21 5.79 7.42
CA ARG A 13 -8.99 5.65 8.22
C ARG A 13 -8.03 4.71 7.50
N VAL A 14 -6.90 5.27 7.07
CA VAL A 14 -5.87 4.56 6.29
C VAL A 14 -4.68 4.21 7.16
N GLU A 15 -4.19 2.99 7.02
CA GLU A 15 -2.94 2.51 7.62
C GLU A 15 -1.87 2.22 6.57
N PHE A 16 -0.61 2.45 6.94
CA PHE A 16 0.54 1.91 6.21
C PHE A 16 1.42 0.99 7.08
N VAL A 17 1.53 -0.29 6.68
CA VAL A 17 2.24 -1.35 7.41
C VAL A 17 3.49 -1.76 6.62
N GLY A 18 4.66 -1.47 7.18
CA GLY A 18 5.94 -1.78 6.57
C GLY A 18 6.59 -0.56 5.93
N LEU A 19 7.67 -0.08 6.55
CA LEU A 19 8.39 1.12 6.14
C LEU A 19 9.79 0.74 5.62
N GLY A 20 9.82 -0.16 4.64
CA GLY A 20 11.01 -0.47 3.84
C GLY A 20 11.48 0.74 3.02
N ASN A 21 12.45 0.56 2.12
CA ASN A 21 12.90 1.67 1.26
C ASN A 21 11.74 2.21 0.41
N ILE A 22 11.00 1.30 -0.22
CA ILE A 22 9.82 1.64 -1.04
C ILE A 22 8.64 2.06 -0.16
N GLY A 23 8.25 1.24 0.82
CA GLY A 23 7.13 1.53 1.72
C GLY A 23 7.22 2.89 2.41
N TYR A 24 8.41 3.32 2.83
CA TYR A 24 8.62 4.65 3.44
C TYR A 24 8.27 5.79 2.47
N LEU A 25 8.73 5.69 1.22
CA LEU A 25 8.46 6.69 0.19
C LEU A 25 6.97 6.69 -0.21
N MET A 26 6.36 5.52 -0.33
CA MET A 26 4.93 5.35 -0.60
C MET A 26 4.08 6.00 0.49
N ALA A 27 4.32 5.66 1.76
CA ALA A 27 3.60 6.22 2.91
C ALA A 27 3.73 7.76 2.95
N ARG A 28 4.95 8.28 2.76
CA ARG A 28 5.20 9.73 2.71
C ARG A 28 4.40 10.43 1.60
N ASN A 29 4.37 9.84 0.42
CA ASN A 29 3.67 10.41 -0.73
C ASN A 29 2.15 10.33 -0.57
N LEU A 30 1.65 9.22 -0.04
CA LEU A 30 0.24 9.01 0.32
C LEU A 30 -0.25 10.12 1.26
N MET A 31 0.46 10.36 2.37
CA MET A 31 0.11 11.41 3.33
C MET A 31 0.15 12.82 2.71
N ARG A 32 1.11 13.09 1.81
CA ARG A 32 1.15 14.35 1.07
C ARG A 32 -0.05 14.52 0.13
N GLY A 33 -0.53 13.44 -0.48
CA GLY A 33 -1.74 13.43 -1.29
C GLY A 33 -2.99 13.71 -0.45
N LEU A 34 -3.11 13.04 0.70
CA LEU A 34 -4.22 13.19 1.63
C LEU A 34 -4.36 14.61 2.21
N ASN A 35 -3.28 15.39 2.29
CA ASN A 35 -3.35 16.81 2.66
C ASN A 35 -4.28 17.66 1.79
N ARG A 36 -4.61 17.18 0.58
CA ARG A 36 -5.54 17.86 -0.32
C ARG A 36 -7.00 17.62 0.05
N VAL A 37 -7.27 16.70 0.99
CA VAL A 37 -8.60 16.34 1.48
C VAL A 37 -8.81 17.00 2.85
N PRO A 38 -9.67 18.03 2.96
CA PRO A 38 -9.94 18.69 4.23
C PRO A 38 -10.51 17.69 5.26
N GLY A 39 -9.94 17.67 6.47
CA GLY A 39 -10.42 16.83 7.57
C GLY A 39 -10.04 15.35 7.47
N ALA A 40 -9.10 14.97 6.59
CA ALA A 40 -8.58 13.61 6.56
C ALA A 40 -7.92 13.23 7.90
N PRO A 41 -8.22 12.05 8.47
CA PRO A 41 -7.56 11.57 9.67
C PRO A 41 -6.07 11.31 9.41
N PRO A 42 -5.21 11.39 10.45
CA PRO A 42 -3.82 11.00 10.31
C PRO A 42 -3.71 9.52 9.93
N VAL A 43 -2.80 9.22 9.00
CA VAL A 43 -2.46 7.84 8.62
C VAL A 43 -1.72 7.21 9.78
N LEU A 44 -2.18 6.07 10.33
CA LEU A 44 -1.32 5.37 11.28
C LEU A 44 -0.27 4.57 10.51
N LEU A 45 0.89 4.46 11.15
CA LEU A 45 2.07 3.85 10.60
C LEU A 45 2.50 2.75 11.55
N TRP A 46 2.72 1.57 10.99
CA TRP A 46 3.36 0.49 11.71
C TRP A 46 4.56 -0.06 10.96
N ASN A 47 5.61 -0.34 11.70
CA ASN A 47 6.78 -1.03 11.19
C ASN A 47 7.36 -1.87 12.33
N ARG A 48 7.94 -3.03 12.01
CA ARG A 48 8.58 -3.91 13.02
C ARG A 48 9.57 -3.16 13.92
N THR A 49 10.21 -2.13 13.39
CA THR A 49 11.03 -1.20 14.18
C THR A 49 10.43 0.20 14.12
N GLU A 50 10.10 0.76 15.28
CA GLU A 50 9.40 2.05 15.41
C GLU A 50 10.19 3.22 14.85
N ARG A 51 11.54 3.19 14.93
CA ARG A 51 12.44 4.27 14.50
C ARG A 51 12.06 4.91 13.15
N LYS A 52 11.70 4.09 12.15
CA LYS A 52 11.30 4.60 10.82
C LYS A 52 9.91 5.24 10.83
N ALA A 53 8.96 4.69 11.58
CA ALA A 53 7.63 5.28 11.74
C ALA A 53 7.72 6.62 12.47
N GLU A 54 8.48 6.68 13.57
CA GLU A 54 8.74 7.91 14.32
C GLU A 54 9.44 8.97 13.47
N GLN A 55 10.45 8.57 12.70
CA GLN A 55 11.14 9.47 11.78
C GLN A 55 10.16 10.04 10.76
N LEU A 56 9.32 9.20 10.17
CA LEU A 56 8.35 9.66 9.17
C LEU A 56 7.31 10.60 9.78
N VAL A 57 6.80 10.32 10.99
CA VAL A 57 5.91 11.22 11.74
C VAL A 57 6.57 12.58 11.97
N LYS A 58 7.86 12.61 12.35
CA LYS A 58 8.63 13.86 12.50
C LYS A 58 8.75 14.63 11.20
N GLU A 59 8.93 13.94 10.06
CA GLU A 59 9.05 14.56 8.75
C GLU A 59 7.73 15.14 8.21
N VAL A 60 6.60 14.47 8.45
CA VAL A 60 5.30 14.88 7.87
C VAL A 60 4.44 15.70 8.83
N GLY A 61 4.63 15.56 10.14
CA GLY A 61 3.84 16.17 11.21
C GLY A 61 2.80 15.22 11.82
N GLN A 62 2.52 15.39 13.12
CA GLN A 62 1.59 14.54 13.89
C GLN A 62 0.12 14.66 13.45
N ASP A 63 -0.24 15.76 12.78
CA ASP A 63 -1.56 15.94 12.18
C ASP A 63 -1.78 15.04 10.97
N ARG A 64 -0.69 14.47 10.41
CA ARG A 64 -0.72 13.66 9.18
C ARG A 64 -0.40 12.19 9.41
N ALA A 65 0.41 11.90 10.42
CA ALA A 65 0.67 10.53 10.81
C ALA A 65 0.83 10.33 12.31
N ARG A 66 0.52 9.11 12.73
CA ARG A 66 0.75 8.60 14.09
C ARG A 66 1.36 7.22 14.02
N VAL A 67 2.13 6.84 15.04
CA VAL A 67 2.65 5.48 15.12
C VAL A 67 1.59 4.61 15.78
N ALA A 68 1.23 3.50 15.14
CA ALA A 68 0.42 2.47 15.76
C ALA A 68 1.32 1.63 16.69
N PRO A 69 0.88 1.32 17.92
CA PRO A 69 1.67 0.51 18.86
C PRO A 69 1.80 -0.94 18.38
N ASP A 70 0.75 -1.46 17.75
CA ASP A 70 0.69 -2.84 17.29
C ASP A 70 -0.25 -3.00 16.07
N PRO A 71 -0.06 -4.05 15.27
CA PRO A 71 -0.92 -4.33 14.12
C PRO A 71 -2.32 -4.83 14.52
N GLU A 72 -2.55 -5.23 15.75
CA GLU A 72 -3.89 -5.60 16.21
C GLU A 72 -4.81 -4.38 16.30
N GLN A 73 -4.31 -3.23 16.74
CA GLN A 73 -5.04 -1.97 16.72
C GLN A 73 -5.41 -1.57 15.29
N ILE A 74 -4.47 -1.70 14.35
CA ILE A 74 -4.68 -1.45 12.92
C ILE A 74 -5.86 -2.26 12.39
N ALA A 75 -5.87 -3.56 12.70
CA ALA A 75 -6.89 -4.48 12.21
C ALA A 75 -8.29 -4.04 12.60
N VAL A 76 -8.46 -3.43 13.79
CA VAL A 76 -9.75 -3.00 14.31
C VAL A 76 -10.13 -1.61 13.79
N GLU A 77 -9.20 -0.67 13.89
CA GLU A 77 -9.50 0.75 13.71
C GLU A 77 -9.51 1.21 12.25
N CYS A 78 -8.78 0.55 11.36
CA CYS A 78 -8.57 1.06 10.00
C CYS A 78 -9.57 0.50 9.00
N ASP A 79 -10.01 1.35 8.07
CA ASP A 79 -10.90 0.97 6.97
C ASP A 79 -10.06 0.48 5.77
N ILE A 80 -8.86 1.03 5.57
CA ILE A 80 -7.92 0.61 4.52
C ILE A 80 -6.56 0.30 5.14
N VAL A 81 -6.04 -0.91 4.91
CA VAL A 81 -4.71 -1.34 5.37
C VAL A 81 -3.82 -1.62 4.18
N ILE A 82 -2.74 -0.85 4.03
CA ILE A 82 -1.76 -1.02 2.95
C ILE A 82 -0.50 -1.69 3.52
N THR A 83 -0.07 -2.83 2.97
CA THR A 83 1.14 -3.54 3.39
C THR A 83 2.26 -3.44 2.36
N ASN A 84 3.49 -3.17 2.81
CA ASN A 84 4.72 -3.26 2.01
C ASN A 84 5.83 -3.90 2.85
N LEU A 85 5.94 -5.21 2.77
CA LEU A 85 6.72 -6.04 3.69
C LEU A 85 7.94 -6.65 3.00
N ALA A 86 8.79 -7.33 3.77
CA ALA A 86 10.09 -7.79 3.28
C ALA A 86 10.01 -9.04 2.39
N ASN A 87 9.09 -9.95 2.70
CA ASN A 87 8.91 -11.24 2.02
C ASN A 87 7.58 -11.88 2.43
N ASP A 88 7.23 -12.96 1.73
CA ASP A 88 5.95 -13.67 1.85
C ASP A 88 5.72 -14.21 3.27
N ALA A 89 6.74 -14.77 3.93
CA ALA A 89 6.60 -15.27 5.30
C ALA A 89 6.20 -14.16 6.30
N ILE A 90 6.70 -12.93 6.10
CA ILE A 90 6.29 -11.78 6.93
C ILE A 90 4.87 -11.32 6.57
N VAL A 91 4.48 -11.39 5.29
CA VAL A 91 3.10 -11.11 4.86
C VAL A 91 2.14 -12.09 5.52
N GLU A 92 2.41 -13.40 5.42
CA GLU A 92 1.63 -14.46 6.05
C GLU A 92 1.47 -14.22 7.55
N THR A 93 2.58 -13.97 8.26
CA THR A 93 2.57 -13.71 9.71
C THR A 93 1.69 -12.50 10.07
N VAL A 94 1.76 -11.41 9.31
CA VAL A 94 0.97 -10.20 9.58
C VAL A 94 -0.51 -10.44 9.27
N CYS A 95 -0.82 -11.10 8.15
CA CYS A 95 -2.18 -11.47 7.76
C CYS A 95 -2.83 -12.42 8.79
N GLU A 96 -2.10 -13.39 9.33
CA GLU A 96 -2.57 -14.29 10.38
C GLU A 96 -2.93 -13.54 11.67
N ARG A 97 -2.12 -12.55 12.05
CA ARG A 97 -2.41 -11.69 13.21
C ARG A 97 -3.68 -10.87 12.98
N PHE A 98 -3.85 -10.29 11.80
CA PHE A 98 -5.08 -9.58 11.45
C PHE A 98 -6.29 -10.52 11.49
N ALA A 99 -6.21 -11.69 10.87
CA ALA A 99 -7.29 -12.68 10.85
C ALA A 99 -7.66 -13.15 12.27
N THR A 100 -6.67 -13.32 13.15
CA THR A 100 -6.90 -13.71 14.55
C THR A 100 -7.63 -12.60 15.31
N THR A 101 -7.20 -11.35 15.18
CA THR A 101 -7.86 -10.21 15.84
C THR A 101 -9.29 -10.00 15.34
N LEU A 102 -9.53 -10.14 14.04
CA LEU A 102 -10.85 -9.95 13.43
C LEU A 102 -11.85 -11.07 13.74
N LYS A 103 -11.39 -12.23 14.21
CA LYS A 103 -12.28 -13.28 14.75
C LYS A 103 -12.84 -12.91 16.13
N VAL A 104 -12.13 -12.09 16.89
CA VAL A 104 -12.47 -11.72 18.27
C VAL A 104 -13.19 -10.37 18.32
N LYS A 105 -12.89 -9.47 17.39
CA LYS A 105 -13.50 -8.15 17.27
C LYS A 105 -14.07 -8.00 15.87
N GLU A 106 -15.39 -7.77 15.77
CA GLU A 106 -16.00 -7.57 14.46
C GLU A 106 -15.36 -6.37 13.74
N PRO A 107 -14.99 -6.53 12.47
CA PRO A 107 -14.48 -5.41 11.69
C PRO A 107 -15.55 -4.32 11.56
N GLY A 108 -15.10 -3.06 11.52
CA GLY A 108 -15.95 -1.96 11.07
C GLY A 108 -16.51 -2.23 9.66
N GLN A 109 -17.64 -1.60 9.34
CA GLN A 109 -18.24 -1.70 8.01
C GLN A 109 -17.25 -1.19 6.95
N HIS A 110 -17.00 -1.99 5.91
CA HIS A 110 -16.09 -1.71 4.79
C HIS A 110 -14.59 -1.69 5.15
N LYS A 111 -13.92 -2.85 5.05
CA LYS A 111 -12.47 -3.00 5.24
C LYS A 111 -11.78 -3.48 3.97
N VAL A 112 -10.74 -2.78 3.55
CA VAL A 112 -9.96 -3.08 2.34
C VAL A 112 -8.51 -3.36 2.73
N PHE A 113 -8.01 -4.54 2.35
CA PHE A 113 -6.60 -4.90 2.48
C PHE A 113 -5.91 -4.74 1.13
N VAL A 114 -4.81 -3.98 1.11
CA VAL A 114 -4.01 -3.69 -0.09
C VAL A 114 -2.62 -4.25 0.12
N GLU A 115 -2.33 -5.37 -0.52
CA GLU A 115 -1.02 -6.00 -0.51
C GLU A 115 -0.14 -5.42 -1.63
N THR A 116 1.05 -4.91 -1.30
CA THR A 116 1.98 -4.29 -2.27
C THR A 116 3.40 -4.86 -2.21
N THR A 117 3.58 -5.98 -1.51
CA THR A 117 4.87 -6.65 -1.37
C THR A 117 5.23 -7.34 -2.68
N THR A 118 6.53 -7.42 -2.96
CA THR A 118 7.04 -8.26 -4.05
C THR A 118 8.31 -8.92 -3.53
N ALA A 119 8.27 -10.24 -3.33
CA ALA A 119 9.48 -10.99 -3.01
C ALA A 119 10.42 -10.93 -4.23
N ARG A 120 11.57 -10.27 -4.03
CA ARG A 120 12.64 -9.95 -4.99
C ARG A 120 12.37 -8.76 -5.91
N ILE A 121 13.09 -7.66 -5.65
CA ILE A 121 13.35 -6.57 -6.61
C ILE A 121 14.84 -6.19 -6.52
N LEU A 122 15.45 -5.93 -7.69
CA LEU A 122 16.74 -5.26 -7.87
C LEU A 122 16.82 -3.97 -7.03
N ASN A 123 18.01 -3.58 -6.61
CA ASN A 123 18.16 -2.36 -5.82
C ASN A 123 17.76 -1.12 -6.66
N GLU A 124 17.10 -0.13 -6.06
CA GLU A 124 16.77 1.16 -6.73
C GLU A 124 17.98 1.77 -7.46
N GLY A 125 19.19 1.61 -6.91
CA GLY A 125 20.43 2.09 -7.51
C GLY A 125 20.81 1.44 -8.85
N GLU A 126 20.39 0.20 -9.11
CA GLU A 126 20.64 -0.45 -10.40
C GLU A 126 19.71 0.10 -11.48
N LEU A 127 18.45 0.37 -11.15
CA LEU A 127 17.46 0.87 -12.12
C LEU A 127 17.76 2.31 -12.58
N ASP A 128 18.17 3.19 -11.66
CA ASP A 128 18.56 4.57 -11.98
C ASP A 128 19.87 4.65 -12.78
N THR A 129 20.78 3.68 -12.58
CA THR A 129 22.01 3.56 -13.37
C THR A 129 21.70 3.09 -14.80
N LEU A 130 20.72 2.19 -14.96
CA LEU A 130 20.41 1.53 -16.23
C LEU A 130 19.48 2.35 -17.14
N LEU A 131 18.56 3.16 -16.58
CA LEU A 131 17.53 3.87 -17.37
C LEU A 131 17.32 5.35 -16.96
N PRO A 132 18.37 6.20 -16.99
CA PRO A 132 18.30 7.59 -16.52
C PRO A 132 17.39 8.52 -17.36
N GLN A 133 16.92 8.08 -18.53
CA GLN A 133 16.16 8.90 -19.49
C GLN A 133 14.67 8.54 -19.59
N VAL A 134 14.22 7.51 -18.86
CA VAL A 134 12.80 7.12 -18.88
C VAL A 134 12.06 7.96 -17.83
N PRO A 135 11.02 8.74 -18.19
CA PRO A 135 10.21 9.40 -17.17
C PRO A 135 9.68 8.34 -16.21
N HIS A 136 10.06 8.43 -14.93
CA HIS A 136 9.69 7.45 -13.91
C HIS A 136 8.19 7.50 -13.63
N ILE A 137 7.43 6.76 -14.43
CA ILE A 137 5.99 6.56 -14.25
C ILE A 137 5.82 5.30 -13.41
N LEU A 138 5.47 5.46 -12.14
CA LEU A 138 5.04 4.33 -11.33
C LEU A 138 3.61 3.95 -11.76
N VAL A 139 3.49 2.81 -12.42
CA VAL A 139 2.21 2.15 -12.74
C VAL A 139 1.88 1.16 -11.63
N LEU A 140 0.63 1.20 -11.17
CA LEU A 140 0.12 0.33 -10.11
C LEU A 140 -0.75 -0.76 -10.75
N PRO A 141 -0.22 -1.97 -11.02
CA PRO A 141 -1.06 -3.11 -11.38
C PRO A 141 -1.96 -3.46 -10.19
N MET A 142 -3.27 -3.56 -10.41
CA MET A 142 -4.23 -3.91 -9.38
C MET A 142 -5.17 -5.00 -9.86
N SER A 143 -5.47 -5.95 -8.98
CA SER A 143 -6.54 -6.92 -9.16
C SER A 143 -7.29 -7.10 -7.84
N GLY A 144 -8.55 -7.53 -7.91
CA GLY A 144 -9.49 -7.59 -6.79
C GLY A 144 -10.85 -6.99 -7.13
N ASP A 145 -11.75 -6.92 -6.16
CA ASP A 145 -13.10 -6.44 -6.39
C ASP A 145 -13.13 -4.97 -6.84
N TYR A 146 -14.15 -4.63 -7.64
CA TYR A 146 -14.25 -3.32 -8.26
C TYR A 146 -14.37 -2.17 -7.25
N ALA A 147 -15.11 -2.36 -6.16
CA ALA A 147 -15.34 -1.32 -5.17
C ALA A 147 -14.05 -0.95 -4.43
N SER A 148 -13.33 -1.96 -3.93
CA SER A 148 -12.03 -1.80 -3.28
C SER A 148 -11.00 -1.16 -4.20
N LYS A 149 -10.87 -1.66 -5.43
CA LYS A 149 -9.92 -1.08 -6.40
C LYS A 149 -10.25 0.37 -6.70
N ARG A 150 -11.52 0.74 -6.85
CA ARG A 150 -11.93 2.12 -7.11
C ARG A 150 -11.54 3.04 -5.95
N THR A 151 -11.85 2.64 -4.72
CA THR A 151 -11.46 3.39 -3.51
C THR A 151 -9.95 3.56 -3.41
N VAL A 152 -9.20 2.47 -3.54
CA VAL A 152 -7.73 2.47 -3.43
C VAL A 152 -7.09 3.25 -4.58
N SER A 153 -7.65 3.21 -5.79
CA SER A 153 -7.15 3.96 -6.94
C SER A 153 -7.21 5.47 -6.71
N HIS A 154 -8.30 5.97 -6.13
CA HIS A 154 -8.43 7.40 -5.81
C HIS A 154 -7.45 7.84 -4.71
N LEU A 155 -7.14 6.94 -3.79
CA LEU A 155 -6.17 7.19 -2.72
C LEU A 155 -4.73 7.21 -3.24
N LEU A 156 -4.37 6.26 -4.11
CA LEU A 156 -3.00 6.06 -4.58
C LEU A 156 -2.63 6.88 -5.82
N VAL A 157 -3.61 7.37 -6.59
CA VAL A 157 -3.35 8.20 -7.78
C VAL A 157 -3.89 9.61 -7.58
N PRO A 158 -3.07 10.67 -7.74
CA PRO A 158 -1.68 10.66 -8.20
C PRO A 158 -0.65 10.57 -7.06
N ALA A 159 -1.07 10.24 -5.84
CA ALA A 159 -0.23 10.36 -4.65
C ALA A 159 1.01 9.46 -4.71
N VAL A 160 0.80 8.16 -4.92
CA VAL A 160 1.86 7.13 -4.96
C VAL A 160 2.25 6.83 -6.40
N GLY A 161 1.27 6.55 -7.27
CA GLY A 161 1.49 6.21 -8.67
C GLY A 161 0.82 7.19 -9.63
N ARG A 162 1.15 7.07 -10.92
CA ARG A 162 0.57 7.93 -11.97
C ARG A 162 -0.67 7.33 -12.62
N LYS A 163 -0.78 6.00 -12.63
CA LYS A 163 -1.87 5.28 -13.29
C LYS A 163 -2.06 3.91 -12.66
N VAL A 164 -3.31 3.46 -12.59
CA VAL A 164 -3.67 2.08 -12.27
C VAL A 164 -3.81 1.27 -13.56
N LEU A 165 -3.19 0.09 -13.58
CA LEU A 165 -3.46 -0.94 -14.57
C LEU A 165 -4.38 -1.97 -13.92
N ASP A 166 -5.67 -1.90 -14.24
CA ASP A 166 -6.65 -2.86 -13.73
C ASP A 166 -6.54 -4.19 -14.50
N LEU A 167 -6.26 -5.27 -13.77
CA LEU A 167 -6.08 -6.61 -14.31
C LEU A 167 -7.28 -7.53 -14.05
N GLY A 168 -8.37 -7.01 -13.48
CA GLY A 168 -9.61 -7.72 -13.23
C GLY A 168 -9.82 -8.10 -11.76
N GLU A 169 -10.74 -9.03 -11.51
CA GLU A 169 -11.15 -9.41 -10.15
C GLU A 169 -10.29 -10.50 -9.52
N ASP A 170 -9.60 -11.29 -10.36
CA ASP A 170 -8.73 -12.37 -9.93
C ASP A 170 -7.47 -11.82 -9.23
N LEU A 171 -7.37 -12.06 -7.92
CA LEU A 171 -6.30 -11.58 -7.05
C LEU A 171 -4.91 -12.04 -7.50
N GLU A 172 -4.79 -13.15 -8.24
CA GLU A 172 -3.49 -13.66 -8.70
C GLU A 172 -2.90 -12.83 -9.83
N LYS A 173 -3.74 -12.13 -10.61
CA LYS A 173 -3.29 -11.47 -11.85
C LYS A 173 -2.29 -10.35 -11.64
N ALA A 174 -2.47 -9.50 -10.62
CA ALA A 174 -1.52 -8.41 -10.36
C ALA A 174 -0.15 -8.90 -9.88
N PRO A 175 -0.04 -9.82 -8.89
CA PRO A 175 1.21 -10.49 -8.55
C PRO A 175 1.85 -11.21 -9.74
N THR A 176 1.09 -12.00 -10.51
CA THR A 176 1.62 -12.70 -11.69
C THR A 176 2.16 -11.72 -12.74
N PHE A 177 1.41 -10.66 -13.05
CA PHE A 177 1.88 -9.62 -13.97
C PHE A 177 3.19 -9.00 -13.48
N LYS A 178 3.29 -8.70 -12.17
CA LYS A 178 4.48 -8.14 -11.56
C LYS A 178 5.69 -9.08 -11.68
N LEU A 179 5.51 -10.38 -11.45
CA LEU A 179 6.56 -11.39 -11.59
C LEU A 179 7.02 -11.57 -13.05
N ILE A 180 6.09 -11.54 -14.00
CA ILE A 180 6.42 -11.56 -15.43
C ILE A 180 7.24 -10.32 -15.80
N ALA A 181 6.82 -9.13 -15.35
CA ALA A 181 7.55 -7.89 -15.61
C ALA A 181 8.98 -7.94 -15.06
N ASN A 182 9.17 -8.44 -13.82
CA ASN A 182 10.50 -8.63 -13.25
C ASN A 182 11.34 -9.62 -14.06
N SER A 183 10.75 -10.73 -14.51
CA SER A 183 11.44 -11.72 -15.36
C SER A 183 11.87 -11.13 -16.70
N LEU A 184 11.04 -10.27 -17.31
CA LEU A 184 11.38 -9.57 -18.56
C LEU A 184 12.52 -8.57 -18.36
N ILE A 185 12.54 -7.85 -17.23
CA ILE A 185 13.64 -6.94 -16.88
C ILE A 185 14.94 -7.74 -16.76
N LEU A 186 14.94 -8.82 -15.97
CA LEU A 186 16.12 -9.67 -15.80
C LEU A 186 16.57 -10.28 -17.13
N GLY A 187 15.65 -10.83 -17.92
CA GLY A 187 15.97 -11.38 -19.24
C GLY A 187 16.61 -10.37 -20.18
N ASN A 188 16.14 -9.12 -20.19
CA ASN A 188 16.75 -8.05 -20.98
C ASN A 188 18.14 -7.67 -20.46
N LEU A 189 18.37 -7.68 -19.15
CA LEU A 189 19.70 -7.41 -18.59
C LEU A 189 20.70 -8.49 -18.99
N GLU A 190 20.31 -9.76 -18.96
CA GLU A 190 21.16 -10.88 -19.40
C GLU A 190 21.47 -10.82 -20.90
N ILE A 191 20.53 -10.33 -21.74
CA ILE A 191 20.78 -10.13 -23.18
C ILE A 191 21.81 -9.01 -23.44
N LEU A 192 21.89 -8.02 -22.54
CA LEU A 192 22.76 -6.85 -22.69
C LEU A 192 24.15 -7.02 -22.04
N ALA A 193 24.35 -8.05 -21.22
CA ALA A 193 25.61 -8.35 -20.54
C ALA A 193 26.62 -9.07 -21.46
#